data_AF-D2H0M1-F1
#
_entry.id   AF-D2H0M1-F1
#
_cell.length_a   1.000
_cell.length_b   1.000
_cell.length_c   1.000
_cell.angle_alpha   90.00
_cell.angle_beta   90.00
_cell.angle_gamma   90.00
#
_symmetry.space_group_name_H-M   'P 1'
#
loop_
_entity.id
_entity.type
_entity.pdbx_description
1 polymer ?
#
loop_
_entity_poly.entity_id
_entity_poly.type
_entity_poly.pdbx_seq_one_letter_code
_entity_poly.pdbx_strand_id
1 'polypeptide(L)' 'MEIKAMSRYTSPVNPAVIPLLTMVLLAIGMLFTPWFFIYEVTSTKYTRDIYEELLISLLASLLMDFGVLFLLL' A
#
# COMPACT_ATOMS: atom_id res chain seq x y z
N MET A 1 15.29 30.74 -25.56
CA MET A 1 14.43 30.04 -24.59
C MET A 1 15.27 29.70 -23.38
N GLU A 2 14.94 30.30 -22.24
CA GLU A 2 15.82 30.46 -21.09
C GLU A 2 15.82 29.22 -20.18
N ILE A 3 16.78 28.31 -20.40
CA ILE A 3 17.02 27.13 -19.55
C ILE A 3 17.35 27.54 -18.09
N LYS A 4 17.74 28.80 -17.89
CA LYS A 4 18.09 29.40 -16.59
C LYS A 4 16.87 29.68 -15.69
N ALA A 5 15.67 29.74 -16.26
CA ALA A 5 14.42 29.97 -15.52
C ALA A 5 13.74 28.67 -15.05
N MET A 6 14.25 27.50 -15.45
CA MET A 6 13.73 26.22 -14.97
C MET A 6 14.20 25.97 -13.54
N SER A 7 13.25 25.93 -12.60
CA SER A 7 13.50 25.51 -11.23
C SER A 7 14.08 24.09 -11.23
N ARG A 8 15.13 23.86 -10.41
CA ARG A 8 15.70 22.52 -10.25
C ARG A 8 14.58 21.54 -9.88
N TYR A 9 14.47 20.45 -10.64
CA TYR A 9 13.61 19.33 -10.28
C TYR A 9 14.17 18.73 -9.00
N THR A 10 13.54 19.05 -7.88
CA THR A 10 13.75 18.34 -6.63
C THR A 10 12.76 17.18 -6.61
N SER A 11 13.24 15.99 -6.28
CA SER A 11 12.37 14.83 -6.13
C SER A 11 11.29 15.17 -5.09
N PRO A 12 9.99 14.95 -5.38
CA PRO A 12 8.90 15.25 -4.46
C PRO A 12 8.99 14.45 -3.15
N VAL A 13 9.77 13.36 -3.15
CA VAL A 13 10.08 12.56 -1.96
C VAL A 13 11.59 12.53 -1.76
N ASN A 14 12.02 12.84 -0.54
CA ASN A 14 13.42 12.73 -0.16
C ASN A 14 13.85 11.25 -0.16
N PRO A 15 14.93 10.84 -0.85
CA PRO A 15 15.38 9.44 -0.87
C PRO A 15 15.59 8.82 0.52
N ALA A 16 15.91 9.64 1.52
CA ALA A 16 16.09 9.18 2.90
C ALA A 16 14.79 8.67 3.57
N VAL A 17 13.61 9.10 3.12
CA VAL A 17 12.32 8.70 3.71
C VAL A 17 11.66 7.52 2.99
N ILE A 18 12.12 7.17 1.79
CA ILE A 18 11.64 6.02 1.01
C ILE A 18 11.73 4.72 1.80
N PRO A 19 12.89 4.31 2.37
CA PRO A 19 12.98 3.01 3.05
C PRO A 19 12.09 2.93 4.30
N LEU A 20 11.91 4.03 5.02
CA LEU A 20 11.00 4.08 6.17
C LEU A 20 9.54 3.92 5.72
N LEU A 21 9.14 4.62 4.67
CA LEU A 21 7.80 4.57 4.12
C LEU A 21 7.48 3.16 3.57
N THR A 22 8.39 2.57 2.80
CA THR A 22 8.29 1.19 2.29
C THR A 22 8.07 0.19 3.42
N MET A 23 8.86 0.29 4.49
CA MET A 23 8.75 -0.63 5.63
C MET A 23 7.38 -0.52 6.32
N VAL A 24 6.88 0.70 6.52
CA VAL A 24 5.57 0.93 7.14
C VAL A 24 4.45 0.39 6.25
N LEU A 25 4.45 0.71 4.95
CA LEU A 25 3.40 0.24 4.03
C LEU A 25 3.41 -1.29 3.89
N LEU A 26 4.59 -1.89 3.72
CA LEU A 26 4.71 -3.36 3.62
C LEU A 26 4.36 -4.06 4.94
N ALA A 27 4.79 -3.53 6.09
CA ALA A 27 4.45 -4.14 7.37
C ALA A 27 2.95 -4.16 7.60
N ILE A 28 2.26 -3.05 7.31
CA ILE A 28 0.81 -2.99 7.46
C ILE A 28 0.13 -3.89 6.42
N GLY A 29 0.51 -3.83 5.14
CA GLY A 29 -0.06 -4.68 4.09
C GLY A 29 0.15 -6.18 4.33
N MET A 30 1.31 -6.59 4.86
CA MET A 30 1.59 -7.97 5.27
C MET A 30 0.74 -8.44 6.44
N LEU A 31 0.21 -7.54 7.27
CA LEU A 31 -0.70 -7.91 8.36
C LEU A 31 -2.15 -8.00 7.89
N PHE A 32 -2.58 -7.14 6.96
CA PHE A 32 -3.93 -7.16 6.41
C PHE A 32 -4.18 -8.34 5.44
N THR A 33 -3.16 -8.77 4.70
CA THR A 33 -3.31 -9.87 3.72
C THR A 33 -3.69 -11.21 4.37
N PRO A 34 -3.00 -11.69 5.43
CA PRO A 34 -3.41 -12.88 6.16
C PRO A 34 -4.75 -12.71 6.87
N TRP A 35 -5.06 -11.51 7.35
CA TRP A 35 -6.34 -11.23 7.99
C TRP A 35 -7.52 -11.47 7.04
N PHE A 36 -7.39 -11.04 5.78
CA PHE A 36 -8.35 -11.34 4.72
C PHE A 36 -8.51 -12.84 4.50
N PHE A 37 -7.39 -13.58 4.35
CA PHE A 37 -7.45 -15.04 4.18
C PHE A 37 -8.08 -15.76 5.37
N ILE A 38 -7.80 -15.31 6.60
CA ILE A 38 -8.41 -15.88 7.81
C ILE A 38 -9.92 -15.59 7.83
N TYR A 39 -10.34 -14.38 7.50
CA TYR A 39 -11.76 -14.03 7.41
C TYR A 39 -12.46 -14.89 6.35
N GLU A 40 -11.86 -15.05 5.17
CA GLU A 40 -12.45 -15.83 4.08
C GLU A 40 -12.58 -17.32 4.43
N VAL A 41 -11.57 -17.91 5.10
CA VAL A 41 -11.54 -19.34 5.48
C VAL A 41 -12.40 -19.64 6.70
N THR A 42 -12.58 -18.68 7.61
CA THR A 42 -13.33 -18.88 8.87
C THR A 42 -14.80 -18.47 8.75
N SER A 43 -15.15 -17.56 7.83
CA SER A 43 -16.52 -17.06 7.72
C SER A 43 -17.46 -18.10 7.10
N THR A 44 -18.54 -18.39 7.82
CA THR A 44 -19.59 -19.32 7.37
C THR A 44 -20.63 -18.59 6.51
N LYS A 45 -21.37 -19.33 5.69
CA LYS A 45 -22.30 -18.81 4.66
C LYS A 45 -23.37 -17.82 5.17
N TYR A 46 -23.62 -17.75 6.48
CA TYR A 46 -24.63 -16.88 7.11
C TYR A 46 -24.07 -15.58 7.71
N THR A 47 -22.76 -15.43 7.82
CA THR A 47 -22.09 -14.25 8.42
C THR A 47 -21.15 -13.54 7.45
N ARG A 48 -21.18 -13.92 6.16
CA ARG A 48 -20.37 -13.26 5.13
C ARG A 48 -20.99 -11.94 4.73
N ASP A 49 -20.29 -10.85 5.04
CA ASP A 49 -20.60 -9.53 4.51
C ASP A 49 -19.62 -9.19 3.38
N ILE A 50 -20.14 -9.17 2.16
CA ILE A 50 -19.35 -8.88 0.96
C ILE A 50 -18.73 -7.49 1.01
N TYR A 51 -19.33 -6.53 1.74
CA TYR A 51 -18.81 -5.18 1.83
C TYR A 51 -17.54 -5.11 2.68
N GLU A 52 -17.51 -5.85 3.78
CA GLU A 52 -16.31 -5.93 4.63
C GLU A 52 -15.18 -6.66 3.91
N GLU A 53 -15.47 -7.76 3.21
CA GLU A 53 -14.48 -8.49 2.40
C GLU A 53 -13.86 -7.60 1.32
N LEU A 54 -14.69 -6.82 0.61
CA LEU A 54 -14.23 -5.92 -0.44
C LEU A 54 -13.42 -4.75 0.12
N LEU A 55 -13.83 -4.18 1.25
CA LEU A 55 -13.09 -3.10 1.90
C LEU A 55 -11.72 -3.57 2.39
N ILE A 56 -11.65 -4.74 3.03
CA ILE A 56 -10.39 -5.27 3.57
C ILE A 56 -9.45 -5.67 2.44
N SER A 57 -9.95 -6.34 1.40
CA SER A 57 -9.13 -6.71 0.23
C SER A 57 -8.64 -5.51 -0.57
N LEU A 58 -9.46 -4.48 -0.73
CA LEU A 58 -9.09 -3.23 -1.40
C LEU A 58 -8.03 -2.45 -0.60
N LEU A 59 -8.19 -2.37 0.73
CA LEU A 59 -7.20 -1.75 1.59
C LEU A 59 -5.88 -2.51 1.54
N ALA A 60 -5.93 -3.84 1.61
CA ALA A 60 -4.77 -4.70 1.54
C ALA A 60 -4.03 -4.54 0.20
N SER A 61 -4.75 -4.58 -0.93
CA SER A 61 -4.12 -4.44 -2.25
C SER A 61 -3.45 -3.07 -2.40
N LEU A 62 -4.15 -1.98 -2.09
CA LEU A 62 -3.58 -0.63 -2.18
C LEU A 62 -2.30 -0.49 -1.36
N LEU A 63 -2.31 -0.92 -0.09
CA LEU A 63 -1.13 -0.82 0.76
C LEU A 63 0.04 -1.66 0.24
N MET A 64 -0.25 -2.85 -0.30
CA MET A 64 0.77 -3.75 -0.84
C MET A 64 1.34 -3.23 -2.16
N ASP A 65 0.50 -2.77 -3.08
CA ASP A 65 0.90 -2.20 -4.37
C ASP A 65 1.75 -0.95 -4.17
N PHE A 66 1.33 -0.01 -3.30
CA PHE A 66 2.17 1.15 -2.97
C PHE A 66 3.47 0.75 -2.28
N GLY A 67 3.43 -0.20 -1.34
CA GLY A 67 4.63 -0.71 -0.66
C GLY A 67 5.65 -1.31 -1.63
N VAL A 68 5.20 -2.08 -2.62
CA VAL A 68 6.06 -2.66 -3.67
C VAL A 68 6.61 -1.58 -4.61
N LEU A 69 5.82 -0.56 -4.97
CA LEU A 69 6.31 0.57 -5.76
C LEU A 69 7.46 1.32 -5.08
N PHE A 70 7.35 1.58 -3.77
CA PHE A 70 8.43 2.22 -3.01
C PHE A 70 9.59 1.28 -2.71
N LEU A 71 9.40 -0.04 -2.75
CA LEU A 71 10.51 -1.01 -2.68
C LEU A 71 11.33 -1.03 -3.98
N LEU A 72 10.67 -0.84 -5.13
CA LEU A 72 11.29 -0.87 -6.45
C LEU A 72 12.01 0.44 -6.80
N LEU A 73 11.57 1.57 -6.23
CA LEU A 73 12.13 2.92 -6.43
C LEU A 73 13.44 3.12 -5.65
#